data_AF-A0A533X648-F1
#
_entry.id   AF-A0A533X648-F1
#
_cell.length_a   1.000
_cell.length_b   1.000
_cell.length_c   1.000
_cell.angle_alpha   90.00
_cell.angle_beta   90.00
_cell.angle_gamma   90.00
#
_symmetry.space_group_name_H-M   'P 1'
#
loop_
_entity.id
_entity.type
_entity.pdbx_description
1 polymer ?
#
loop_
_entity_poly.entity_id
_entity_poly.type
_entity_poly.pdbx_seq_one_letter_code
_entity_poly.pdbx_strand_id
1 'polypeptide(L)'
;MAMMPFCGYDMGAYFQHWLDFSRKSKKLPRIFQVNWFRRGKDGRFIWPGYGENLRVLQWIVGRVNGEAEAVETPIGNLPAPGSLDLKGLDLPKGAIEELLYVDREGWLKEVSSFEKFFKTFGDRFPKALWQEYWNLIARLQS
;
A
#
# COMPACT_ATOMS: atom_id res chain seq x y z
N MET A 1 9.93 1.89 -3.24
CA MET A 1 10.95 2.40 -2.30
C MET A 1 11.46 3.73 -2.83
N ALA A 2 11.52 4.81 -2.06
CA ALA A 2 11.89 6.15 -2.55
C ALA A 2 13.38 6.30 -2.93
N MET A 3 13.86 5.46 -3.85
CA MET A 3 15.28 5.24 -4.17
C MET A 3 15.66 5.56 -5.61
N MET A 4 14.72 5.97 -6.47
CA MET A 4 15.02 6.27 -7.88
C MET A 4 16.22 7.22 -8.09
N PRO A 5 16.35 8.35 -7.37
CA PRO A 5 17.51 9.23 -7.55
C PRO A 5 18.75 8.83 -6.73
N PHE A 6 18.68 7.74 -5.96
CA PHE A 6 19.71 7.36 -4.98
C PHE A 6 20.28 5.95 -5.19
N CYS A 7 19.71 5.15 -6.09
CA CYS A 7 20.19 3.80 -6.32
C CYS A 7 21.55 3.82 -7.03
N GLY A 8 22.59 3.33 -6.35
CA GLY A 8 23.96 3.33 -6.87
C GLY A 8 24.26 2.25 -7.92
N TYR A 9 23.26 1.47 -8.33
CA TYR A 9 23.37 0.43 -9.35
C TYR A 9 22.03 0.23 -10.07
N ASP A 10 22.00 -0.71 -11.01
CA ASP A 10 20.82 -1.02 -11.82
C ASP A 10 19.56 -1.27 -10.97
N MET A 11 18.47 -0.57 -11.30
CA MET A 11 17.22 -0.62 -10.54
C MET A 11 16.52 -2.00 -10.62
N GLY A 12 16.65 -2.72 -11.74
CA GLY A 12 16.12 -4.08 -11.88
C GLY A 12 16.82 -5.05 -10.92
N ALA A 13 18.14 -4.98 -10.86
CA ALA A 13 18.94 -5.72 -9.89
C ALA A 13 18.61 -5.31 -8.44
N TYR A 14 18.31 -4.03 -8.19
CA TYR A 14 17.88 -3.56 -6.87
C TYR A 14 16.56 -4.19 -6.42
N PHE A 15 15.58 -4.31 -7.32
CA PHE A 15 14.35 -5.02 -7.01
C PHE A 15 14.60 -6.51 -6.75
N GLN A 16 15.47 -7.16 -7.53
CA GLN A 16 15.84 -8.56 -7.29
C GLN A 16 16.50 -8.73 -5.92
N HIS A 17 17.37 -7.81 -5.54
CA HIS A 17 18.04 -7.82 -4.24
C HIS A 17 17.04 -7.80 -3.08
N TRP A 18 15.95 -7.01 -3.19
CA TRP A 18 14.86 -7.03 -2.21
C TRP A 18 14.15 -8.38 -2.12
N LEU A 19 13.89 -9.04 -3.25
CA LEU A 19 13.26 -10.35 -3.27
C LEU A 19 14.14 -11.43 -2.63
N ASP A 20 15.45 -11.34 -2.84
CA ASP A 20 16.41 -12.31 -2.33
C ASP A 20 16.57 -12.27 -0.80
N PHE A 21 16.17 -11.18 -0.12
CA PHE A 21 16.16 -11.12 1.35
C PHE A 21 15.27 -12.20 1.98
N SER A 22 14.18 -12.57 1.32
CA SER A 22 13.29 -13.62 1.82
C SER A 22 13.98 -14.98 1.97
N ARG A 23 15.03 -15.22 1.17
CA ARG A 23 15.85 -16.44 1.24
C ARG A 23 16.88 -16.39 2.36
N LYS A 24 17.19 -15.19 2.87
CA LYS A 24 18.23 -14.94 3.86
C LYS A 24 17.70 -14.87 5.29
N SER A 25 16.40 -14.65 5.49
CA SER A 25 15.79 -14.58 6.82
C SER A 25 14.41 -15.24 6.86
N LYS A 26 14.19 -16.06 7.89
CA LYS A 26 12.87 -16.60 8.23
C LYS A 26 11.98 -15.60 8.99
N LYS A 27 12.57 -14.50 9.47
CA LYS A 27 11.88 -13.42 10.21
C LYS A 27 11.98 -12.14 9.39
N LEU A 28 10.93 -11.83 8.64
CA LEU A 28 10.85 -10.63 7.82
C LEU A 28 9.87 -9.64 8.44
N PRO A 29 10.11 -8.32 8.33
CA PRO A 29 9.14 -7.32 8.73
C PRO A 29 7.91 -7.38 7.82
N ARG A 30 6.76 -7.01 8.37
CA ARG A 30 5.57 -6.73 7.58
C ARG A 30 5.76 -5.41 6.82
N ILE A 31 5.30 -5.35 5.57
CA ILE A 31 5.36 -4.14 4.73
C ILE A 31 3.98 -3.52 4.68
N PHE A 32 3.90 -2.20 4.87
CA PHE A 32 2.66 -1.44 4.83
C PHE A 32 2.80 -0.29 3.83
N GLN A 33 1.71 0.00 3.13
CA GLN A 33 1.55 1.19 2.30
C GLN A 33 0.57 2.13 2.99
N VAL A 34 0.93 3.40 3.09
CA VAL A 34 0.10 4.45 3.70
C VAL A 34 -0.12 5.59 2.73
N ASN A 35 -1.29 6.22 2.79
CA ASN A 35 -1.59 7.43 2.06
C ASN A 35 -2.29 8.44 2.99
N TRP A 36 -1.53 9.42 3.48
CA TRP A 36 -2.03 10.49 4.35
C TRP A 36 -2.76 11.60 3.59
N PHE A 37 -2.73 11.57 2.26
CA PHE A 37 -3.01 12.72 1.41
C PHE A 37 -4.26 12.55 0.56
N ARG A 38 -5.10 11.54 0.85
CA ARG A 38 -6.35 11.34 0.12
C ARG A 38 -7.26 12.57 0.31
N ARG A 39 -7.79 13.06 -0.80
CA ARG A 39 -8.68 14.22 -0.85
C ARG A 39 -10.09 13.80 -1.16
N GLY A 40 -11.05 14.49 -0.55
CA GLY A 40 -12.47 14.33 -0.84
C GLY A 40 -12.88 15.08 -2.10
N LYS A 41 -14.16 15.01 -2.45
CA LYS A 41 -14.74 15.69 -3.63
C LYS A 41 -14.62 17.22 -3.59
N ASP A 42 -14.50 17.79 -2.39
CA ASP A 42 -14.30 19.23 -2.17
C ASP A 42 -12.81 19.65 -2.28
N GLY A 43 -11.92 18.71 -2.60
CA GLY A 43 -10.48 18.94 -2.73
C GLY A 43 -9.73 19.05 -1.40
N ARG A 44 -10.41 18.92 -0.25
CA ARG A 44 -9.78 18.95 1.08
C ARG A 44 -9.24 17.59 1.44
N PHE A 45 -8.22 17.55 2.29
CA PHE A 45 -7.72 16.31 2.86
C PHE A 45 -8.78 15.70 3.78
N ILE A 46 -9.05 14.41 3.62
CA ILE A 46 -10.01 13.70 4.48
C ILE A 46 -9.36 13.35 5.82
N TRP A 47 -8.08 12.93 5.79
CA TRP A 47 -7.31 12.62 6.99
C TRP A 47 -6.58 13.86 7.51
N PRO A 48 -6.66 14.18 8.83
CA PRO A 48 -6.03 15.38 9.40
C PRO A 48 -4.50 15.34 9.38
N GLY A 49 -3.88 14.16 9.35
CA GLY A 49 -2.43 14.01 9.26
C GLY A 49 -1.68 14.37 10.54
N TYR A 50 -0.41 14.75 10.40
CA TYR A 50 0.48 15.15 11.50
C TYR A 50 0.51 14.12 12.66
N GLY A 51 0.23 14.55 13.89
CA GLY A 51 0.21 13.70 15.07
C GLY A 51 -0.86 12.61 15.01
N GLU A 52 -1.95 12.84 14.27
CA GLU A 52 -3.04 11.86 14.15
C GLU A 52 -2.59 10.61 13.39
N ASN A 53 -1.51 10.68 12.59
CA ASN A 53 -0.91 9.51 11.95
C ASN A 53 -0.48 8.42 12.96
N LEU A 54 -0.25 8.78 14.23
CA LEU A 54 0.03 7.82 15.30
C LEU A 54 -1.09 6.77 15.44
N ARG A 55 -2.34 7.10 15.12
CA ARG A 55 -3.47 6.16 15.19
C ARG A 55 -3.35 5.04 14.17
N VAL A 56 -2.88 5.36 12.97
CA VAL A 56 -2.62 4.35 11.93
C VAL A 56 -1.33 3.57 12.23
N LEU A 57 -0.32 4.20 12.83
CA LEU A 57 0.87 3.50 13.32
C LEU A 57 0.54 2.54 14.47
N GLN A 58 -0.37 2.91 15.37
CA GLN A 58 -0.89 2.04 16.42
C GLN A 58 -1.58 0.82 15.82
N TRP A 59 -2.39 1.00 14.78
CA TRP A 59 -2.98 -0.12 14.04
C TRP A 59 -1.93 -1.00 13.37
N ILE A 60 -0.89 -0.42 12.76
CA ILE A 60 0.24 -1.18 12.18
C ILE A 60 0.93 -2.04 13.25
N VAL A 61 1.19 -1.50 14.44
CA VAL A 61 1.77 -2.26 15.57
C VAL A 61 0.83 -3.40 15.97
N GLY A 62 -0.46 -3.12 16.12
CA GLY A 62 -1.47 -4.14 16.41
C GLY A 62 -1.51 -5.25 15.33
N ARG A 63 -1.35 -4.90 14.04
CA ARG A 63 -1.26 -5.89 12.95
C ARG A 63 -0.02 -6.76 13.03
N VAL A 64 1.10 -6.23 13.51
CA VAL A 64 2.32 -7.00 13.73
C VAL A 64 2.15 -7.98 14.90
N ASN A 65 1.45 -7.56 15.96
CA ASN A 65 1.21 -8.38 17.16
C ASN A 65 0.02 -9.33 17.05
N GLY A 66 -0.83 -9.20 16.03
CA GLY A 66 -2.07 -9.99 15.91
C GLY A 66 -3.22 -9.46 16.77
N GLU A 67 -3.18 -8.18 17.15
CA GLU A 67 -4.12 -7.51 18.06
C GLU A 67 -5.10 -6.57 17.33
N ALA A 68 -4.88 -6.34 16.02
CA ALA A 68 -5.74 -5.47 15.21
C ALA A 68 -6.36 -6.22 14.02
N GLU A 69 -7.65 -5.99 13.80
CA GLU A 69 -8.40 -6.60 12.71
C GLU A 69 -8.19 -5.88 11.38
N ALA A 70 -8.36 -6.62 10.29
CA ALA A 70 -8.27 -6.10 8.93
C ALA A 70 -9.29 -6.78 8.00
N VAL A 71 -9.72 -6.06 6.97
CA VAL A 71 -10.54 -6.59 5.89
C VAL A 71 -9.64 -6.84 4.69
N GLU A 72 -9.76 -8.03 4.10
CA GLU A 72 -9.06 -8.37 2.86
C GLU A 72 -9.68 -7.61 1.69
N THR A 73 -8.82 -6.98 0.88
CA THR A 73 -9.19 -6.26 -0.33
C THR A 73 -8.27 -6.65 -1.47
N PRO A 74 -8.61 -6.33 -2.73
CA PRO A 74 -7.74 -6.63 -3.87
C PRO A 74 -6.31 -6.07 -3.77
N ILE A 75 -6.13 -5.00 -2.99
CA ILE A 75 -4.84 -4.32 -2.79
C ILE A 75 -4.14 -4.72 -1.47
N GLY A 76 -4.66 -5.74 -0.79
CA GLY A 76 -4.15 -6.23 0.50
C GLY A 76 -5.11 -5.96 1.65
N ASN A 77 -4.58 -5.96 2.87
CA ASN A 77 -5.36 -5.85 4.10
C ASN A 77 -5.52 -4.39 4.52
N LEU A 78 -6.76 -3.91 4.62
CA LEU A 78 -7.09 -2.58 5.12
C LEU A 78 -7.66 -2.65 6.56
N PRO A 79 -7.58 -1.58 7.36
CA PRO A 79 -8.21 -1.54 8.67
C PRO A 79 -9.69 -1.95 8.62
N ALA A 80 -10.10 -2.87 9.50
CA ALA A 80 -11.51 -3.23 9.64
C ALA A 80 -12.31 -2.08 10.28
N PRO A 81 -13.64 -2.02 10.09
CA PRO A 81 -14.49 -1.07 10.80
C PRO A 81 -14.25 -1.12 12.32
N GLY A 82 -13.99 0.03 12.94
CA GLY A 82 -13.70 0.13 14.37
C GLY A 82 -12.28 -0.29 14.81
N SER A 83 -11.41 -0.71 13.89
CA SER A 83 -10.03 -1.11 14.24
C SER A 83 -9.05 0.06 14.41
N LEU A 84 -9.43 1.28 13.99
CA LEU A 84 -8.68 2.51 14.23
C LEU A 84 -9.24 3.22 15.48
N ASP A 85 -8.36 3.71 16.35
CA ASP A 85 -8.77 4.62 17.42
C ASP A 85 -9.06 6.01 16.82
N LEU A 86 -10.34 6.37 16.75
CA LEU A 86 -10.82 7.65 16.24
C LEU A 86 -11.30 8.59 17.35
N LYS A 87 -11.08 8.24 18.63
CA LYS A 87 -11.55 9.04 19.75
C LYS A 87 -10.94 10.44 19.70
N GLY A 88 -11.80 11.45 19.76
CA GLY A 88 -11.42 12.86 19.72
C GLY A 88 -11.13 13.42 18.33
N LEU A 89 -11.31 12.63 17.26
CA LEU A 89 -11.27 13.14 15.90
C LEU A 89 -12.64 13.64 15.46
N ASP A 90 -12.68 14.87 14.94
CA ASP A 90 -13.85 15.41 14.26
C ASP A 90 -13.77 15.09 12.77
N LEU A 91 -14.29 13.92 12.39
CA LEU A 91 -14.35 13.46 11.00
C LEU A 91 -15.78 13.51 10.49
N PRO A 92 -16.01 13.98 9.24
CA PRO A 92 -17.32 13.89 8.60
C PRO A 92 -17.83 12.45 8.56
N LYS A 93 -19.16 12.29 8.61
CA LYS A 93 -19.79 10.98 8.41
C LYS A 93 -19.38 10.39 7.06
N GLY A 94 -18.93 9.14 7.03
CA GLY A 94 -18.46 8.49 5.81
C GLY A 94 -16.97 8.69 5.50
N ALA A 95 -16.24 9.49 6.28
CA ALA A 95 -14.85 9.83 5.99
C ALA A 95 -13.91 8.62 6.03
N ILE A 96 -14.13 7.67 6.96
CA ILE A 96 -13.28 6.48 7.08
C ILE A 96 -13.59 5.49 5.96
N GLU A 97 -14.86 5.33 5.63
CA GLU A 97 -15.32 4.53 4.52
C GLU A 97 -14.73 5.06 3.21
N GLU A 98 -14.75 6.38 3.01
CA GLU A 98 -14.11 7.01 1.86
C GLU A 98 -12.58 6.85 1.89
N LEU A 99 -11.93 7.02 3.05
CA LEU A 99 -10.49 6.84 3.18
C LEU A 99 -10.02 5.43 2.82
N LEU A 100 -10.79 4.42 3.21
CA LEU A 100 -10.49 3.01 3.02
C LEU A 100 -11.14 2.42 1.76
N TYR A 101 -11.92 3.20 1.01
CA TYR A 101 -12.57 2.75 -0.21
C TYR A 101 -11.53 2.40 -1.29
N VAL A 102 -11.66 1.21 -1.87
CA VAL A 102 -10.84 0.73 -2.98
C VAL A 102 -11.61 0.89 -4.29
N ASP A 103 -11.27 1.94 -5.05
CA ASP A 103 -11.82 2.15 -6.39
C ASP A 103 -11.19 1.18 -7.39
N ARG A 104 -11.85 0.04 -7.64
CA ARG A 104 -11.34 -1.00 -8.54
C ARG A 104 -11.10 -0.50 -9.96
N GLU A 105 -12.01 0.33 -10.49
CA GLU A 105 -11.86 0.88 -11.83
C GLU A 105 -10.69 1.86 -11.91
N GLY A 106 -10.56 2.74 -10.91
CA GLY A 106 -9.42 3.64 -10.77
C GLY A 106 -8.09 2.89 -10.68
N TRP A 107 -8.05 1.81 -9.89
CA TRP A 107 -6.88 0.93 -9.78
C TRP A 107 -6.55 0.23 -11.10
N LEU A 108 -7.53 -0.31 -11.82
CA LEU A 108 -7.29 -0.94 -13.12
C LEU A 108 -6.71 0.05 -14.15
N LYS A 109 -7.19 1.30 -14.14
CA LYS A 109 -6.61 2.37 -14.96
C LYS A 109 -5.17 2.67 -14.55
N GLU A 110 -4.90 2.79 -13.25
CA GLU A 110 -3.56 3.08 -12.72
C GLU A 110 -2.57 1.95 -12.99
N VAL A 111 -2.99 0.69 -12.91
CA VAL A 111 -2.11 -0.46 -13.17
C VAL A 111 -1.49 -0.44 -14.57
N SER A 112 -2.13 0.19 -15.55
CA SER A 112 -1.52 0.42 -16.87
C SER A 112 -0.26 1.31 -16.82
N SER A 113 -0.16 2.22 -15.85
CA SER A 113 1.02 3.05 -15.60
C SER A 113 2.19 2.21 -15.07
N PHE A 114 1.90 1.21 -14.23
CA PHE A 114 2.91 0.32 -13.66
C PHE A 114 3.58 -0.51 -14.74
N GLU A 115 2.82 -1.01 -15.72
CA GLU A 115 3.37 -1.77 -16.84
C GLU A 115 4.38 -0.94 -17.64
N LYS A 116 4.02 0.31 -17.96
CA LYS A 116 4.93 1.24 -18.65
C LYS A 116 6.19 1.47 -17.84
N PHE A 117 6.06 1.67 -16.52
CA PHE A 117 7.18 1.85 -15.62
C PHE A 117 8.08 0.60 -15.54
N PHE A 118 7.50 -0.60 -15.42
CA PHE A 118 8.25 -1.85 -15.32
C PHE A 118 9.03 -2.16 -16.59
N LYS A 119 8.46 -1.84 -17.77
CA LYS A 119 9.13 -1.99 -19.06
C LYS A 119 10.39 -1.11 -19.18
N THR A 120 10.50 -0.01 -18.43
CA THR A 120 11.72 0.83 -18.46
C THR A 120 12.97 0.10 -17.94
N PHE A 121 12.80 -0.97 -17.15
CA PHE A 121 13.91 -1.78 -16.63
C PHE A 121 14.27 -2.98 -17.53
N GLY A 122 13.54 -3.18 -18.64
CA GLY A 122 13.77 -4.25 -19.60
C GLY A 122 13.81 -5.65 -18.97
N ASP A 123 14.70 -6.51 -19.48
CA ASP A 123 14.83 -7.91 -19.07
C ASP A 123 15.33 -8.09 -17.63
N ARG A 124 15.82 -7.02 -17.00
CA ARG A 124 16.33 -7.04 -15.62
C ARG A 124 15.23 -6.89 -14.57
N PHE A 125 14.01 -6.54 -14.98
CA PHE A 125 12.90 -6.47 -14.03
C PHE A 125 12.52 -7.87 -13.54
N PRO A 126 12.44 -8.12 -12.22
CA PRO A 126 12.18 -9.46 -11.71
C PRO A 126 10.84 -10.04 -12.17
N LYS A 127 10.86 -11.28 -12.68
CA LYS A 127 9.65 -12.03 -13.07
C LYS A 127 8.62 -12.13 -11.94
N ALA A 128 9.07 -12.22 -10.69
CA ALA A 128 8.19 -12.27 -9.53
C ALA A 128 7.37 -10.98 -9.36
N LEU A 129 7.91 -9.81 -9.72
CA LEU A 129 7.15 -8.55 -9.67
C LEU A 129 6.15 -8.45 -10.82
N TRP A 130 6.47 -9.01 -12.00
CA TRP A 130 5.47 -9.21 -13.05
C TRP A 130 4.35 -10.15 -12.60
N GLN A 131 4.67 -11.21 -11.85
CA GLN A 131 3.65 -12.09 -11.30
C GLN A 131 2.72 -11.35 -10.32
N GLU A 132 3.28 -10.55 -9.41
CA GLU A 132 2.47 -9.73 -8.49
C GLU A 132 1.59 -8.71 -9.21
N TYR A 133 2.08 -8.14 -10.31
CA TYR A 133 1.29 -7.29 -11.20
C TYR A 133 0.06 -8.01 -11.76
N TRP A 134 0.23 -9.21 -12.32
CA TRP A 134 -0.89 -10.00 -12.85
C TRP A 134 -1.84 -10.49 -11.75
N ASN A 135 -1.30 -10.87 -10.59
CA ASN A 135 -2.10 -11.26 -9.43
C ASN A 135 -2.97 -10.09 -8.96
N LEU A 136 -2.44 -8.86 -8.93
CA LEU A 136 -3.20 -7.66 -8.60
C LEU A 136 -4.35 -7.43 -9.58
N ILE A 137 -4.09 -7.53 -10.89
CA ILE A 137 -5.15 -7.40 -11.92
C ILE A 137 -6.25 -8.42 -11.69
N ALA A 138 -5.89 -9.68 -11.49
CA ALA A 138 -6.86 -10.75 -11.27
C ALA A 138 -7.76 -10.48 -10.05
N ARG A 139 -7.17 -10.03 -8.92
CA ARG A 139 -7.94 -9.65 -7.72
C ARG A 139 -8.83 -8.42 -7.93
N LEU A 140 -8.44 -7.49 -8.78
CA LEU A 140 -9.24 -6.30 -9.09
C LEU A 140 -10.42 -6.61 -10.00
N GLN A 141 -10.33 -7.67 -10.82
CA GLN A 141 -11.36 -8.10 -11.76
C GLN A 141 -12.36 -9.11 -11.19
N SER A 142 -12.02 -9.80 -10.09
CA SER A 142 -12.89 -10.75 -9.38
C SER A 142 -13.92 -10.06 -8.50
#